data_AF-A0A533XKY2-F1
#
_entry.id   AF-A0A533XKY2-F1
#
_cell.length_a   1.000
_cell.length_b   1.000
_cell.length_c   1.000
_cell.angle_alpha   90.00
_cell.angle_beta   90.00
_cell.angle_gamma   90.00
#
_symmetry.space_group_name_H-M   'P 1'
#
loop_
_entity.id
_entity.type
_entity.pdbx_description
1 polymer ?
#
loop_
_entity_poly.entity_id
_entity_poly.type
_entity_poly.pdbx_seq_one_letter_code
_entity_poly.pdbx_strand_id
1 'polypeptide(L)'
;QDTINDAAKAEKGFTADFVANQVMERFKEKTKIDLRAPKVVPQANFYLALVEAEREVVDEAQPVINRQGVGFKGFLHAVFARRVGEHFYRKSGVRMKLTGVNYRNPNNKPDDFEEEVLRMFSDPRHPKGQSYVRNTVFDGRPVLRVIDPEYAAASCLSCHGAPRGERDITGMKKEGWKEGDLAGAISLVLPLK
;
A
#
# COMPACT_ATOMS: atom_id res chain seq x y z
N GLN A 1 -0.51 13.64 -8.92
CA GLN A 1 0.76 12.87 -9.03
C GLN A 1 1.74 13.66 -9.91
N ASP A 2 1.72 14.99 -9.74
CA ASP A 2 1.96 15.88 -10.88
C ASP A 2 3.45 16.06 -11.13
N THR A 3 4.24 15.99 -10.06
CA THR A 3 5.71 15.98 -10.16
C THR A 3 6.24 14.76 -10.93
N ILE A 4 5.77 13.54 -10.61
CA ILE A 4 6.24 12.32 -11.29
C ILE A 4 5.81 12.30 -12.77
N ASN A 5 4.59 12.77 -13.05
CA ASN A 5 4.03 12.77 -14.41
C ASN A 5 4.34 14.04 -15.23
N ASP A 6 5.15 14.97 -14.70
CA ASP A 6 5.60 16.16 -15.43
C ASP A 6 6.49 15.72 -16.61
N ALA A 7 6.15 16.01 -17.86
CA ALA A 7 6.97 15.56 -18.99
C ALA A 7 8.26 16.39 -19.16
N ALA A 8 8.32 17.60 -18.62
CA ALA A 8 9.40 18.56 -18.85
C ALA A 8 10.57 18.38 -17.88
N LYS A 9 10.33 17.88 -16.66
CA LYS A 9 11.41 17.70 -15.66
C LYS A 9 12.20 16.41 -15.90
N ALA A 10 13.53 16.48 -15.84
CA ALA A 10 14.39 15.29 -15.76
C ALA A 10 14.34 14.72 -14.33
N GLU A 11 14.74 15.51 -13.35
CA GLU A 11 14.80 15.10 -11.95
C GLU A 11 13.48 15.39 -11.23
N LYS A 12 12.85 14.36 -10.68
CA LYS A 12 11.58 14.50 -9.93
C LYS A 12 11.76 14.74 -8.44
N GLY A 13 12.95 14.49 -7.91
CA GLY A 13 13.21 14.51 -6.46
C GLY A 13 12.50 13.40 -5.69
N PHE A 14 11.88 12.43 -6.37
CA PHE A 14 11.24 11.27 -5.75
C PHE A 14 12.25 10.13 -5.65
N THR A 15 13.17 10.25 -4.70
CA THR A 15 14.27 9.30 -4.46
C THR A 15 13.94 8.32 -3.33
N ALA A 16 14.70 7.23 -3.21
CA ALA A 16 14.58 6.30 -2.09
C ALA A 16 14.78 6.99 -0.73
N ASP A 17 15.77 7.90 -0.63
CA ASP A 17 16.00 8.67 0.60
C ASP A 17 14.83 9.61 0.94
N PHE A 18 14.24 10.25 -0.07
CA PHE A 18 13.07 11.09 0.14
C PHE A 18 11.91 10.27 0.71
N VAL A 19 11.60 9.11 0.11
CA VAL A 19 10.52 8.23 0.57
C VAL A 19 10.80 7.65 1.96
N ALA A 20 12.00 7.12 2.19
CA ALA A 20 12.37 6.57 3.48
C ALA A 20 12.28 7.61 4.60
N ASN A 21 12.74 8.84 4.36
CA ASN A 21 12.61 9.91 5.34
C ASN A 21 11.15 10.28 5.62
N GLN A 22 10.32 10.41 4.58
CA GLN A 22 8.89 10.68 4.75
C GLN A 22 8.19 9.60 5.58
N VAL A 23 8.51 8.33 5.33
CA VAL A 23 7.90 7.19 6.04
C VAL A 23 8.37 7.13 7.49
N MET A 24 9.67 7.28 7.73
CA MET A 24 10.22 7.31 9.09
C MET A 24 9.71 8.49 9.92
N GLU A 25 9.58 9.69 9.33
CA GLU A 25 8.99 10.85 10.02
C GLU A 25 7.53 10.59 10.40
N ARG A 26 6.70 10.14 9.45
CA ARG A 26 5.29 9.83 9.72
C ARG A 26 5.14 8.72 10.76
N PHE A 27 6.00 7.71 10.70
CA PHE A 27 6.03 6.64 11.70
C PHE A 27 6.33 7.20 13.09
N LYS A 28 7.36 8.06 13.22
CA LYS A 28 7.71 8.74 14.47
C LYS A 28 6.59 9.64 14.98
N GLU A 29 5.96 10.41 14.12
CA GLU A 29 4.83 11.27 14.49
C GLU A 29 3.68 10.48 15.11
N LYS A 30 3.34 9.33 14.50
CA LYS A 30 2.22 8.46 14.92
C LYS A 30 2.54 7.62 16.15
N THR A 31 3.73 7.04 16.24
CA THR A 31 4.08 6.04 17.26
C THR A 31 4.94 6.59 18.40
N LYS A 32 5.53 7.78 18.19
CA LYS A 32 6.60 8.37 19.04
C LYS A 32 7.90 7.55 19.07
N ILE A 33 8.04 6.58 18.17
CA ILE A 33 9.22 5.72 18.02
C ILE A 33 10.08 6.25 16.87
N ASP A 34 11.37 6.50 17.13
CA ASP A 34 12.32 6.92 16.09
C ASP A 34 13.11 5.73 15.54
N LEU A 35 12.77 5.29 14.32
CA LEU A 35 13.45 4.18 13.65
C LEU A 35 14.92 4.47 13.32
N ARG A 36 15.36 5.74 13.40
CA ARG A 36 16.78 6.12 13.24
C ARG A 36 17.63 5.77 14.46
N ALA A 37 16.99 5.43 15.58
CA ALA A 37 17.64 4.93 16.79
C ALA A 37 17.27 3.45 17.04
N PRO A 38 17.62 2.51 16.14
CA PRO A 38 17.09 1.14 16.15
C PRO A 38 17.43 0.34 17.41
N LYS A 39 18.51 0.69 18.12
CA LYS A 39 18.95 -0.02 19.33
C LYS A 39 17.98 0.10 20.50
N VAL A 40 17.11 1.11 20.51
CA VAL A 40 16.13 1.35 21.58
C VAL A 40 14.70 1.00 21.19
N VAL A 41 14.50 0.51 19.96
CA VAL A 41 13.18 0.22 19.42
C VAL A 41 13.00 -1.30 19.32
N PRO A 42 12.09 -1.88 20.12
CA PRO A 42 11.68 -3.27 19.93
C PRO A 42 11.22 -3.49 18.47
N GLN A 43 11.64 -4.61 17.88
CA GLN A 43 11.33 -4.97 16.49
C GLN A 43 11.77 -3.94 15.42
N ALA A 44 12.71 -3.03 15.71
CA ALA A 44 13.20 -2.04 14.74
C ALA A 44 13.57 -2.64 13.38
N ASN A 45 14.25 -3.79 13.38
CA ASN A 45 14.67 -4.48 12.17
C ASN A 45 13.49 -4.88 11.27
N PHE A 46 12.34 -5.18 11.85
CA PHE A 46 11.13 -5.51 11.09
C PHE A 46 10.60 -4.27 10.35
N TYR A 47 10.46 -3.14 11.05
CA TYR A 47 10.03 -1.88 10.44
C TYR A 47 11.04 -1.37 9.42
N LEU A 48 12.34 -1.45 9.73
CA LEU A 48 13.41 -1.06 8.81
C LEU A 48 13.46 -1.96 7.57
N ALA A 49 13.10 -3.24 7.68
CA ALA A 49 12.98 -4.11 6.50
C ALA A 49 11.86 -3.66 5.55
N LEU A 50 10.76 -3.08 6.08
CA LEU A 50 9.71 -2.48 5.25
C LEU A 50 10.20 -1.19 4.58
N VAL A 51 10.85 -0.30 5.34
CA VAL A 51 11.43 0.95 4.79
C VAL A 51 12.46 0.62 3.70
N GLU A 52 13.29 -0.39 3.90
CA GLU A 52 14.27 -0.83 2.89
C GLU A 52 13.60 -1.41 1.65
N ALA A 53 12.51 -2.18 1.82
CA ALA A 53 11.73 -2.67 0.68
C ALA A 53 11.14 -1.51 -0.15
N GLU A 54 10.68 -0.43 0.51
CA GLU A 54 10.22 0.78 -0.18
C GLU A 54 11.35 1.49 -0.92
N ARG A 55 12.54 1.62 -0.31
CA ARG A 55 13.73 2.20 -0.95
C ARG A 55 14.07 1.47 -2.24
N GLU A 56 14.22 0.15 -2.18
CA GLU A 56 14.57 -0.68 -3.33
C GLU A 56 13.57 -0.51 -4.49
N VAL A 57 12.27 -0.48 -4.20
CA VAL A 57 11.25 -0.30 -5.24
C VAL A 57 11.32 1.08 -5.89
N VAL A 58 11.64 2.13 -5.12
CA VAL A 58 11.81 3.49 -5.65
C VAL A 58 13.09 3.60 -6.47
N ASP A 59 14.19 3.00 -6.02
CA ASP A 59 15.47 2.98 -6.75
C ASP A 59 15.33 2.24 -8.09
N GLU A 60 14.71 1.07 -8.09
CA GLU A 60 14.43 0.30 -9.31
C GLU A 60 13.46 1.04 -10.26
N ALA A 61 12.66 1.98 -9.74
CA ALA A 61 11.71 2.77 -10.53
C ALA A 61 12.31 4.09 -11.07
N GLN A 62 13.53 4.49 -10.67
CA GLN A 62 14.13 5.75 -11.11
C GLN A 62 14.15 5.95 -12.63
N PRO A 63 14.48 4.93 -13.46
CA PRO A 63 14.45 5.08 -14.92
C PRO A 63 13.06 5.42 -15.47
N VAL A 64 11.99 5.02 -14.77
CA VAL A 64 10.60 5.33 -15.15
C VAL A 64 10.19 6.71 -14.60
N ILE A 65 10.52 7.00 -13.34
CA ILE A 65 10.17 8.24 -12.65
C ILE A 65 10.80 9.45 -13.35
N ASN A 66 12.11 9.39 -13.66
CA ASN A 66 12.87 10.50 -14.22
C ASN A 66 12.88 10.53 -15.76
N ARG A 67 12.11 9.66 -16.43
CA ARG A 67 12.06 9.63 -17.90
C ARG A 67 11.54 10.97 -18.45
N GLN A 68 12.29 11.68 -19.28
CA GLN A 68 11.77 12.90 -19.91
C GLN A 68 10.80 12.60 -21.07
N GLY A 69 9.97 13.57 -21.43
CA GLY A 69 9.10 13.50 -22.62
C GLY A 69 7.89 12.56 -22.50
N VAL A 70 7.73 11.89 -21.35
CA VAL A 70 6.58 11.04 -21.05
C VAL A 70 5.74 11.73 -19.97
N GLY A 71 4.43 11.83 -20.15
CA GLY A 71 3.54 12.33 -19.10
C GLY A 71 3.26 11.25 -18.06
N PHE A 72 2.18 10.49 -18.28
CA PHE A 72 1.80 9.40 -17.40
C PHE A 72 2.85 8.28 -17.35
N LYS A 73 3.45 8.05 -16.17
CA LYS A 73 4.55 7.09 -15.98
C LYS A 73 4.11 5.65 -15.70
N GLY A 74 2.86 5.43 -15.30
CA GLY A 74 2.40 4.12 -14.83
C GLY A 74 3.02 3.66 -13.49
N PHE A 75 3.79 4.52 -12.80
CA PHE A 75 4.24 4.27 -11.43
C PHE A 75 3.10 4.53 -10.44
N LEU A 76 2.16 3.58 -10.41
CA LEU A 76 0.90 3.66 -9.65
C LEU A 76 1.08 3.17 -8.21
N HIS A 77 0.27 3.70 -7.29
CA HIS A 77 0.23 3.28 -5.89
C HIS A 77 0.09 1.75 -5.73
N ALA A 78 -0.84 1.12 -6.47
CA ALA A 78 -1.05 -0.33 -6.38
C ALA A 78 0.15 -1.14 -6.91
N VAL A 79 0.88 -0.62 -7.89
CA VAL A 79 2.10 -1.25 -8.42
C VAL A 79 3.23 -1.13 -7.40
N PHE A 80 3.38 0.06 -6.80
CA PHE A 80 4.32 0.30 -5.71
C PHE A 80 4.06 -0.64 -4.54
N ALA A 81 2.86 -0.63 -3.97
CA ALA A 81 2.49 -1.46 -2.82
C ALA A 81 2.71 -2.96 -3.08
N ARG A 82 2.37 -3.47 -4.27
CA ARG A 82 2.63 -4.86 -4.65
C ARG A 82 4.12 -5.19 -4.61
N ARG A 83 4.96 -4.37 -5.27
CA ARG A 83 6.41 -4.58 -5.31
C ARG A 83 7.01 -4.49 -3.90
N VAL A 84 6.56 -3.53 -3.08
CA VAL A 84 7.01 -3.42 -1.69
C VAL A 84 6.65 -4.68 -0.92
N GLY A 85 5.44 -5.22 -1.07
CA GLY A 85 5.04 -6.51 -0.48
C GLY A 85 5.93 -7.67 -0.89
N GLU A 86 6.32 -7.75 -2.16
CA GLU A 86 7.23 -8.78 -2.69
C GLU A 86 8.66 -8.66 -2.09
N HIS A 87 9.21 -7.44 -2.04
CA HIS A 87 10.52 -7.18 -1.42
C HIS A 87 10.50 -7.45 0.08
N PHE A 88 9.45 -6.99 0.75
CA PHE A 88 9.27 -7.15 2.19
C PHE A 88 9.13 -8.63 2.57
N TYR A 89 8.42 -9.43 1.77
CA TYR A 89 8.32 -10.87 1.97
C TYR A 89 9.69 -11.55 1.90
N ARG A 90 10.54 -11.19 0.92
CA ARG A 90 11.90 -11.75 0.81
C ARG A 90 12.78 -11.41 2.02
N LYS A 91 12.55 -10.24 2.63
CA LYS A 91 13.32 -9.76 3.80
C LYS A 91 12.83 -10.31 5.14
N SER A 92 11.53 -10.55 5.28
CA SER A 92 10.90 -10.80 6.59
C SER A 92 10.11 -12.11 6.69
N GLY A 93 9.75 -12.71 5.56
CA GLY A 93 8.79 -13.82 5.49
C GLY A 93 7.33 -13.41 5.73
N VAL A 94 7.05 -12.13 5.98
CA VAL A 94 5.68 -11.60 6.14
C VAL A 94 5.07 -11.35 4.76
N ARG A 95 3.90 -11.93 4.52
CA ARG A 95 3.15 -11.65 3.29
C ARG A 95 2.37 -10.36 3.49
N MET A 96 2.55 -9.41 2.58
CA MET A 96 1.81 -8.16 2.53
C MET A 96 1.17 -8.00 1.15
N LYS A 97 -0.13 -7.78 1.09
CA LYS A 97 -0.83 -7.48 -0.17
C LYS A 97 -1.94 -6.46 0.02
N LEU A 98 -2.29 -5.77 -1.07
CA LEU A 98 -3.57 -5.09 -1.17
C LEU A 98 -4.66 -6.14 -1.42
N THR A 99 -5.82 -5.97 -0.80
CA THR A 99 -7.00 -6.82 -1.00
C THR A 99 -8.25 -5.94 -1.10
N GLY A 100 -9.25 -6.37 -1.86
CA GLY A 100 -10.48 -5.59 -2.01
C GLY A 100 -11.56 -6.32 -2.81
N VAL A 101 -12.83 -5.95 -2.56
CA VAL A 101 -13.98 -6.57 -3.22
C VAL A 101 -13.98 -6.28 -4.73
N ASN A 102 -13.72 -5.04 -5.11
CA ASN A 102 -13.59 -4.61 -6.50
C ASN A 102 -12.12 -4.50 -6.89
N TYR A 103 -11.46 -5.64 -7.13
CA TYR A 103 -10.05 -5.68 -7.47
C TYR A 103 -9.82 -5.57 -8.98
N ARG A 104 -8.86 -4.72 -9.39
CA ARG A 104 -8.39 -4.64 -10.79
C ARG A 104 -7.29 -5.65 -11.12
N ASN A 105 -6.47 -6.00 -10.12
CA ASN A 105 -5.42 -7.00 -10.24
C ASN A 105 -5.88 -8.31 -9.59
N PRO A 106 -5.89 -9.45 -10.31
CA PRO A 106 -6.26 -10.75 -9.74
C PRO A 106 -5.49 -11.16 -8.49
N ASN A 107 -4.24 -10.70 -8.32
CA ASN A 107 -3.44 -10.98 -7.13
C ASN A 107 -3.99 -10.31 -5.85
N ASN A 108 -4.89 -9.33 -6.01
CA ASN A 108 -5.55 -8.64 -4.92
C ASN A 108 -6.92 -9.26 -4.59
N LYS A 109 -7.27 -10.41 -5.22
CA LYS A 109 -8.48 -11.15 -4.87
C LYS A 109 -8.44 -11.54 -3.39
N PRO A 110 -9.51 -11.31 -2.62
CA PRO A 110 -9.58 -11.72 -1.24
C PRO A 110 -9.58 -13.24 -1.09
N ASP A 111 -8.94 -13.75 -0.03
CA ASP A 111 -9.25 -15.06 0.52
C ASP A 111 -10.50 -15.00 1.43
N ASP A 112 -10.99 -16.15 1.89
CA ASP A 112 -12.22 -16.21 2.70
C ASP A 112 -12.13 -15.36 3.98
N PHE A 113 -10.94 -15.30 4.60
CA PHE A 113 -10.67 -14.47 5.77
C PHE A 113 -10.75 -12.98 5.43
N GLU A 114 -10.12 -12.55 4.32
CA GLU A 114 -10.16 -11.17 3.87
C GLU A 114 -11.57 -10.75 3.45
N GLU A 115 -12.33 -11.64 2.82
CA GLU A 115 -13.70 -11.34 2.42
C GLU A 115 -14.61 -11.13 3.64
N GLU A 116 -14.47 -11.95 4.69
CA GLU A 116 -15.14 -11.78 5.98
C GLU A 116 -14.84 -10.39 6.58
N VAL A 117 -13.56 -10.02 6.65
CA VAL A 117 -13.13 -8.76 7.24
C VAL A 117 -13.52 -7.55 6.39
N LEU A 118 -13.44 -7.65 5.06
CA LEU A 118 -13.89 -6.59 4.15
C LEU A 118 -15.40 -6.34 4.28
N ARG A 119 -16.21 -7.39 4.48
CA ARG A 119 -17.64 -7.23 4.79
C ARG A 119 -17.84 -6.48 6.11
N MET A 120 -17.07 -6.81 7.14
CA MET A 120 -17.10 -6.10 8.42
C MET A 120 -16.78 -4.60 8.24
N PHE A 121 -15.71 -4.27 7.52
CA PHE A 121 -15.32 -2.87 7.26
C PHE A 121 -16.32 -2.10 6.39
N SER A 122 -17.12 -2.81 5.58
CA SER A 122 -18.17 -2.19 4.76
C SER A 122 -19.45 -1.90 5.54
N ASP A 123 -19.62 -2.46 6.75
CA ASP A 123 -20.78 -2.21 7.60
C ASP A 123 -20.71 -0.79 8.18
N PRO A 124 -21.70 0.08 7.95
CA PRO A 124 -21.69 1.45 8.47
C PRO A 124 -21.74 1.53 10.00
N ARG A 125 -22.11 0.43 10.69
CA ARG A 125 -22.09 0.32 12.15
C ARG A 125 -20.70 0.03 12.70
N HIS A 126 -19.77 -0.45 11.86
CA HIS A 126 -18.40 -0.71 12.27
C HIS A 126 -17.61 0.61 12.30
N PRO A 127 -16.83 0.89 13.37
CA PRO A 127 -15.99 2.08 13.42
C PRO A 127 -14.98 2.11 12.27
N LYS A 128 -14.89 3.25 11.56
CA LYS A 128 -13.91 3.40 10.48
C LYS A 128 -12.48 3.47 11.04
N GLY A 129 -11.53 2.95 10.26
CA GLY A 129 -10.10 3.12 10.50
C GLY A 129 -9.51 2.25 11.61
N GLN A 130 -10.24 1.23 12.07
CA GLN A 130 -9.72 0.25 13.02
C GLN A 130 -9.22 -1.00 12.27
N SER A 131 -7.96 -1.37 12.50
CA SER A 131 -7.43 -2.63 11.97
C SER A 131 -8.09 -3.82 12.65
N TYR A 132 -8.25 -4.92 11.90
CA TYR A 132 -8.71 -6.20 12.44
C TYR A 132 -7.53 -7.15 12.59
N VAL A 133 -7.40 -7.77 13.76
CA VAL A 133 -6.27 -8.65 14.10
C VAL A 133 -6.78 -9.98 14.64
N ARG A 134 -6.30 -11.10 14.09
CA ARG A 134 -6.70 -12.45 14.53
C ARG A 134 -5.57 -13.47 14.34
N ASN A 135 -5.35 -14.30 15.36
CA ASN A 135 -4.56 -15.52 15.23
C ASN A 135 -5.38 -16.56 14.45
N THR A 136 -4.78 -17.18 13.45
CA THR A 136 -5.42 -18.21 12.61
C THR A 136 -4.38 -19.15 12.00
N VAL A 137 -4.81 -20.05 11.13
CA VAL A 137 -3.95 -20.91 10.31
C VAL A 137 -3.96 -20.42 8.86
N PHE A 138 -2.79 -20.32 8.24
CA PHE A 138 -2.63 -20.01 6.81
C PHE A 138 -1.57 -20.94 6.22
N ASP A 139 -1.88 -21.60 5.11
CA ASP A 139 -1.06 -22.66 4.51
C ASP A 139 -0.58 -23.71 5.53
N GLY A 140 -1.47 -24.13 6.44
CA GLY A 140 -1.19 -25.13 7.46
C GLY A 140 -0.27 -24.68 8.60
N ARG A 141 0.05 -23.38 8.70
CA ARG A 141 0.90 -22.82 9.77
C ARG A 141 0.16 -21.80 10.63
N PRO A 142 0.45 -21.72 11.94
CA PRO A 142 -0.10 -20.67 12.78
C PRO A 142 0.44 -19.30 12.35
N VAL A 143 -0.47 -18.32 12.23
CA VAL A 143 -0.16 -16.97 11.80
C VAL A 143 -0.97 -15.94 12.59
N LEU A 144 -0.43 -14.73 12.73
CA LEU A 144 -1.18 -13.54 13.09
C LEU A 144 -1.56 -12.83 11.79
N ARG A 145 -2.87 -12.69 11.54
CA ARG A 145 -3.38 -11.89 10.42
C ARG A 145 -3.72 -10.49 10.92
N VAL A 146 -3.27 -9.47 10.20
CA VAL A 146 -3.63 -8.06 10.43
C VAL A 146 -4.20 -7.53 9.13
N ILE A 147 -5.40 -6.96 9.17
CA ILE A 147 -6.03 -6.31 8.03
C ILE A 147 -6.31 -4.85 8.41
N ASP A 148 -5.76 -3.92 7.63
CA ASP A 148 -5.91 -2.49 7.85
C ASP A 148 -6.79 -1.88 6.74
N PRO A 149 -7.94 -1.23 7.06
CA PRO A 149 -8.87 -0.73 6.06
C PRO A 149 -8.31 0.49 5.31
N GLU A 150 -8.46 0.49 3.98
CA GLU A 150 -8.10 1.60 3.12
C GLU A 150 -9.35 2.29 2.59
N TYR A 151 -9.47 3.60 2.83
CA TYR A 151 -10.59 4.41 2.36
C TYR A 151 -10.15 5.35 1.24
N ALA A 152 -11.02 5.54 0.26
CA ALA A 152 -10.74 6.41 -0.89
C ALA A 152 -10.54 7.85 -0.42
N ALA A 153 -9.32 8.37 -0.58
CA ALA A 153 -9.02 9.79 -0.44
C ALA A 153 -9.32 10.56 -1.73
N ALA A 154 -9.38 11.89 -1.68
CA ALA A 154 -9.57 12.74 -2.86
C ALA A 154 -8.62 12.38 -4.03
N SER A 155 -7.36 12.04 -3.74
CA SER A 155 -6.36 11.65 -4.76
C SER A 155 -6.71 10.35 -5.52
N CYS A 156 -7.44 9.43 -4.88
CA CYS A 156 -7.89 8.16 -5.47
C CYS A 156 -8.94 8.38 -6.56
N LEU A 157 -9.75 9.44 -6.43
CA LEU A 157 -10.93 9.68 -7.27
C LEU A 157 -10.58 10.03 -8.72
N SER A 158 -9.34 10.47 -8.97
CA SER A 158 -8.84 10.71 -10.34
C SER A 158 -8.93 9.46 -11.23
N CYS A 159 -8.74 8.27 -10.65
CA CYS A 159 -8.76 6.98 -11.37
C CYS A 159 -9.92 6.06 -10.97
N HIS A 160 -10.47 6.24 -9.76
CA HIS A 160 -11.51 5.36 -9.22
C HIS A 160 -12.87 6.04 -9.03
N GLY A 161 -12.94 7.36 -9.19
CA GLY A 161 -14.11 8.16 -8.85
C GLY A 161 -15.27 8.08 -9.84
N ALA A 162 -16.20 9.03 -9.75
CA ALA A 162 -17.31 9.15 -10.68
C ALA A 162 -16.90 9.74 -12.05
N PRO A 163 -17.70 9.52 -13.11
CA PRO A 163 -18.81 8.58 -13.18
C PRO A 163 -18.32 7.12 -13.32
N ARG A 164 -19.06 6.20 -12.69
CA ARG A 164 -18.77 4.76 -12.76
C ARG A 164 -18.78 4.30 -14.22
N GLY A 165 -17.79 3.49 -14.59
CA GLY A 165 -17.70 2.90 -15.93
C GLY A 165 -16.97 3.74 -16.97
N GLU A 166 -16.71 5.03 -16.70
CA GLU A 166 -15.84 5.85 -17.56
C GLU A 166 -14.40 5.35 -17.50
N ARG A 167 -13.64 5.51 -18.58
CA ARG A 167 -12.23 5.12 -18.61
C ARG A 167 -11.37 6.14 -17.87
N ASP A 168 -10.46 5.64 -17.06
CA ASP A 168 -9.43 6.46 -16.42
C ASP A 168 -8.17 6.58 -17.30
N ILE A 169 -7.14 7.24 -16.76
CA ILE A 169 -5.85 7.46 -17.43
C ILE A 169 -5.09 6.15 -17.74
N THR A 170 -5.43 5.04 -17.08
CA THR A 170 -4.88 3.71 -17.34
C THR A 170 -5.68 2.94 -18.40
N GLY A 171 -6.82 3.49 -18.84
CA GLY A 171 -7.77 2.85 -19.75
C GLY A 171 -8.78 1.93 -19.05
N MET A 172 -8.71 1.77 -17.72
CA MET A 172 -9.60 0.93 -16.93
C MET A 172 -10.89 1.67 -16.59
N LYS A 173 -11.97 0.94 -16.35
CA LYS A 173 -13.25 1.53 -15.93
C LYS A 173 -13.17 1.99 -14.48
N LYS A 174 -13.57 3.22 -14.21
CA LYS A 174 -13.72 3.77 -12.86
C LYS A 174 -14.80 3.02 -12.07
N GLU A 175 -14.55 2.80 -10.80
CA GLU A 175 -15.45 2.12 -9.86
C GLU A 175 -16.63 3.02 -9.44
N GLY A 176 -16.47 4.35 -9.54
CA GLY A 176 -17.47 5.31 -9.10
C GLY A 176 -17.37 5.65 -7.61
N TRP A 177 -16.20 5.47 -7.01
CA TRP A 177 -15.99 5.78 -5.58
C TRP A 177 -16.20 7.26 -5.28
N LYS A 178 -16.60 7.51 -4.03
CA LYS A 178 -16.61 8.82 -3.39
C LYS A 178 -15.56 8.84 -2.29
N GLU A 179 -15.18 10.04 -1.87
CA GLU A 179 -14.26 10.19 -0.75
C GLU A 179 -14.85 9.53 0.51
N GLY A 180 -14.04 8.71 1.18
CA GLY A 180 -14.43 7.94 2.36
C GLY A 180 -15.08 6.58 2.09
N ASP A 181 -15.30 6.19 0.83
CA ASP A 181 -15.71 4.83 0.48
C ASP A 181 -14.60 3.82 0.81
N LEU A 182 -14.97 2.59 1.17
CA LEU A 182 -14.00 1.51 1.39
C LEU A 182 -13.38 1.10 0.04
N ALA A 183 -12.11 1.43 -0.15
CA ALA A 183 -11.36 1.11 -1.36
C ALA A 183 -10.78 -0.32 -1.32
N GLY A 184 -10.57 -0.86 -0.12
CA GLY A 184 -10.01 -2.18 0.12
C GLY A 184 -9.35 -2.24 1.49
N ALA A 185 -8.28 -3.01 1.59
CA ALA A 185 -7.46 -3.11 2.78
C ALA A 185 -6.03 -3.54 2.46
N ILE A 186 -5.10 -3.29 3.38
CA ILE A 186 -3.79 -3.92 3.42
C ILE A 186 -3.90 -5.18 4.29
N SER A 187 -3.55 -6.34 3.73
CA SER A 187 -3.54 -7.63 4.42
C SER A 187 -2.11 -8.05 4.72
N LEU A 188 -1.85 -8.35 5.99
CA LEU A 188 -0.59 -8.88 6.50
C LEU A 188 -0.80 -10.29 7.05
N VAL A 189 0.12 -11.20 6.69
CA VAL A 189 0.23 -12.54 7.28
C VAL A 189 1.59 -12.68 7.93
N LEU A 190 1.61 -12.66 9.27
CA LEU A 190 2.81 -12.79 10.07
C LEU A 190 2.91 -14.24 10.58
N PRO A 191 3.93 -15.02 10.18
CA PRO A 191 4.16 -16.34 10.73
C PRO A 191 4.38 -16.27 12.25
N LEU A 192 3.63 -17.07 13.01
CA LEU A 192 3.91 -17.27 14.42
C LEU A 192 4.94 -18.41 14.55
N LYS A 193 5.96 -18.18 15.38
CA LYS A 193 6.89 -19.24 15.78
C LYS A 193 6.33 -20.02 16.94
#